data_AF-A0A3R6MTC3-F1
#
_entry.id   AF-A0A3R6MTC3-F1
#
_cell.length_a   1.000
_cell.length_b   1.000
_cell.length_c   1.000
_cell.angle_alpha   90.00
_cell.angle_beta   90.00
_cell.angle_gamma   90.00
#
_symmetry.space_group_name_H-M   'P 1'
#
loop_
_entity.id
_entity.type
_entity.pdbx_description
1 polymer ?
#
loop_
_entity_poly.entity_id
_entity_poly.type
_entity_poly.pdbx_seq_one_letter_code
_entity_poly.pdbx_strand_id
1 'polypeptide(L)'
;MPLLLVHLREEEKGADARLSEVLSYALDGYAYETAAEISAFEDYVNRWRRLEKTQNRKNPVQGRILFAVPLGTSGINLELYRLIRFLREHPDFLNGFVGGLLVDSENDLYSKSAAKDLVFAANCAGCAFVGRPLVEGTRTLSNYTIVSNNLGTDLMGAYRESAAGLVKEVLGTDCVRKKCPKVLVLHASSHKTSNTYAIWDRVKEQLPEMEIREIGLRNGTLSDCAGCPYKMCLHFGEQGSCFYGGVMVEDVYPAVREADAIVMLCPNYNDALSANLTAFINRLTSLFRTTRFYDKALFAVVVSGYSGSDIVAEQLIAALNMNKTFYLPGHFAMMETANNAGAAMQLPGIEERMNAFAERIRETLLYR
;
A
#
# COMPACT_ATOMS: atom_id res chain seq x y z
N MET A 1 21.09 -1.51 12.02
CA MET A 1 20.19 -1.05 13.09
C MET A 1 19.10 -2.11 13.21
N PRO A 2 18.64 -2.46 14.42
CA PRO A 2 17.58 -3.46 14.61
C PRO A 2 16.27 -3.08 13.88
N LEU A 3 15.28 -3.96 13.89
CA LEU A 3 13.90 -3.63 13.53
C LEU A 3 13.27 -2.75 14.63
N LEU A 4 12.47 -1.75 14.28
CA LEU A 4 11.61 -1.08 15.24
C LEU A 4 10.27 -1.80 15.35
N LEU A 5 9.92 -2.29 16.53
CA LEU A 5 8.57 -2.74 16.86
C LEU A 5 7.81 -1.60 17.55
N VAL A 6 6.85 -0.99 16.87
CA VAL A 6 5.90 -0.05 17.49
C VAL A 6 4.73 -0.86 18.03
N HIS A 7 4.75 -1.18 19.33
CA HIS A 7 3.74 -2.01 19.98
C HIS A 7 2.79 -1.14 20.79
N LEU A 8 1.57 -0.97 20.26
CA LEU A 8 0.57 -0.14 20.91
C LEU A 8 0.02 -0.83 22.15
N ARG A 9 -0.20 -0.05 23.22
CA ARG A 9 -0.79 -0.54 24.46
C ARG A 9 -2.29 -0.70 24.30
N GLU A 10 -2.84 -1.76 24.90
CA GLU A 10 -4.27 -1.97 25.07
C GLU A 10 -4.58 -2.08 26.57
N GLU A 11 -5.59 -1.35 27.03
CA GLU A 11 -5.98 -1.30 28.45
C GLU A 11 -6.83 -2.51 28.83
N GLU A 12 -7.55 -3.09 27.86
CA GLU A 12 -8.33 -4.30 28.06
C GLU A 12 -7.44 -5.49 28.46
N LYS A 13 -7.70 -6.05 29.65
CA LYS A 13 -6.91 -7.17 30.19
C LYS A 13 -6.98 -8.38 29.26
N GLY A 14 -5.81 -8.81 28.78
CA GLY A 14 -5.67 -10.03 27.96
C GLY A 14 -5.85 -9.80 26.45
N ALA A 15 -6.31 -8.62 26.02
CA ALA A 15 -6.50 -8.31 24.60
C ALA A 15 -5.20 -8.37 23.78
N ASP A 16 -4.04 -8.19 24.42
CA ASP A 16 -2.74 -8.26 23.76
C ASP A 16 -2.07 -9.66 23.85
N ALA A 17 -2.61 -10.59 24.64
CA ALA A 17 -1.93 -11.86 24.93
C ALA A 17 -1.66 -12.68 23.65
N ARG A 18 -2.66 -12.77 22.76
CA ARG A 18 -2.54 -13.49 21.48
C ARG A 18 -1.54 -12.82 20.55
N LEU A 19 -1.58 -11.50 20.43
CA LEU A 19 -0.66 -10.74 19.58
C LEU A 19 0.79 -10.84 20.07
N SER A 20 1.01 -10.69 21.39
CA SER A 20 2.31 -10.86 22.03
C SER A 20 2.92 -12.24 21.76
N GLU A 21 2.11 -13.30 21.83
CA GLU A 21 2.55 -14.66 21.49
C GLU A 21 2.98 -14.79 20.03
N VAL A 22 2.21 -14.22 19.10
CA VAL A 22 2.52 -14.23 17.67
C VAL A 22 3.76 -13.42 17.36
N LEU A 23 3.94 -12.26 17.99
CA LEU A 23 5.13 -11.42 17.84
C LEU A 23 6.38 -12.14 18.35
N SER A 24 6.29 -12.80 19.51
CA SER A 24 7.39 -13.60 20.07
C SER A 24 7.84 -14.68 19.08
N TYR A 25 6.89 -15.38 18.46
CA TYR A 25 7.19 -16.37 17.42
C TYR A 25 7.81 -15.72 16.17
N ALA A 26 7.21 -14.64 15.66
CA ALA A 26 7.60 -14.03 14.39
C ALA A 26 8.95 -13.30 14.45
N LEU A 27 9.32 -12.79 15.63
CA LEU A 27 10.57 -12.06 15.87
C LEU A 27 11.69 -12.94 16.42
N ASP A 28 11.44 -14.24 16.64
CA ASP A 28 12.47 -15.15 17.12
C ASP A 28 13.70 -15.16 16.20
N GLY A 29 14.89 -15.03 16.79
CA GLY A 29 16.15 -14.92 16.07
C GLY A 29 16.44 -13.55 15.41
N TYR A 30 15.55 -12.56 15.49
CA TYR A 30 15.78 -11.21 14.96
C TYR A 30 16.10 -10.19 16.05
N ALA A 31 16.97 -9.23 15.74
CA ALA A 31 17.25 -8.10 16.61
C ALA A 31 16.21 -6.99 16.39
N TYR A 32 15.48 -6.61 17.45
CA TYR A 32 14.49 -5.54 17.42
C TYR A 32 14.56 -4.66 18.67
N GLU A 33 14.05 -3.43 18.56
CA GLU A 33 13.80 -2.51 19.68
C GLU A 33 12.31 -2.18 19.72
N THR A 34 11.72 -2.16 20.92
CA THR A 34 10.28 -1.88 21.08
C THR A 34 10.06 -0.42 21.48
N ALA A 35 9.12 0.25 20.81
CA ALA A 35 8.57 1.55 21.22
C ALA A 35 7.08 1.39 21.54
N ALA A 36 6.74 1.56 22.81
CA ALA A 36 5.35 1.56 23.30
C ALA A 36 4.78 2.98 23.51
N GLU A 37 5.63 4.00 23.39
CA GLU A 37 5.29 5.41 23.56
C GLU A 37 5.91 6.24 22.44
N ILE A 38 5.29 7.38 22.13
CA ILE A 38 5.74 8.29 21.06
C ILE A 38 7.17 8.78 21.30
N SER A 39 7.55 9.07 22.55
CA SER A 39 8.91 9.49 22.90
C SER A 39 9.98 8.47 22.50
N ALA A 40 9.75 7.19 22.82
CA ALA A 40 10.65 6.09 22.43
C ALA A 40 10.69 5.90 20.91
N PHE A 41 9.56 6.09 20.23
CA PHE A 41 9.47 6.06 18.78
C PHE A 41 10.30 7.19 18.13
N GLU A 42 10.17 8.41 18.63
CA GLU A 42 10.96 9.57 18.21
C GLU A 42 12.45 9.37 18.42
N ASP A 43 12.86 8.90 19.60
CA ASP A 43 14.26 8.65 19.93
C ASP A 43 14.90 7.64 18.98
N TYR A 44 14.16 6.58 18.63
CA TYR A 44 14.60 5.60 17.67
C TYR A 44 14.80 6.19 16.27
N VAL A 45 13.78 6.89 15.74
CA VAL A 45 13.83 7.50 14.41
C VAL A 45 14.95 8.55 14.33
N ASN A 46 15.14 9.34 15.37
CA ASN A 46 16.21 10.34 15.44
C ASN A 46 17.62 9.71 15.52
N ARG A 47 17.76 8.55 16.17
CA ARG A 47 19.01 7.76 16.10
C ARG A 47 19.26 7.24 14.69
N TRP A 48 18.24 6.67 14.03
CA TRP A 48 18.37 6.19 12.65
C TRP A 48 18.81 7.29 11.69
N ARG A 49 18.14 8.45 11.72
CA ARG A 49 18.47 9.59 10.85
C ARG A 49 19.91 10.08 11.04
N ARG A 50 20.42 10.07 12.27
CA ARG A 50 21.84 10.41 12.54
C ARG A 50 22.77 9.40 11.91
N LEU A 51 22.45 8.11 11.98
CA LEU A 51 23.23 7.06 11.34
C LEU A 51 23.18 7.16 9.82
N GLU A 52 22.01 7.38 9.23
CA GLU A 52 21.84 7.55 7.77
C GLU A 52 22.74 8.67 7.23
N LYS A 53 22.75 9.85 7.88
CA LYS A 53 23.61 10.98 7.47
C LYS A 53 25.11 10.68 7.49
N THR A 54 25.55 9.75 8.33
CA THR A 54 26.97 9.35 8.41
C THR A 54 27.34 8.27 7.37
N GLN A 55 26.36 7.63 6.73
CA GLN A 55 26.60 6.58 5.76
C GLN A 55 26.69 7.18 4.34
N ASN A 56 27.91 7.38 3.87
CA ASN A 56 28.18 7.80 2.49
C ASN A 56 28.06 6.61 1.51
N ARG A 57 26.86 6.02 1.40
CA ARG A 57 26.59 4.84 0.56
C ARG A 57 25.73 5.19 -0.64
N LYS A 58 26.05 4.60 -1.79
CA LYS A 58 25.23 4.67 -3.02
C LYS A 58 23.79 4.13 -2.81
N ASN A 59 23.57 3.30 -1.78
CA ASN A 59 22.26 2.86 -1.32
C ASN A 59 22.13 3.14 0.19
N PRO A 60 21.25 4.07 0.62
CA PRO A 60 21.01 4.34 2.03
C PRO A 60 20.36 3.13 2.71
N VAL A 61 20.77 2.83 3.95
CA VAL A 61 20.19 1.74 4.74
C VAL A 61 18.83 2.18 5.25
N GLN A 62 17.77 1.64 4.66
CA GLN A 62 16.39 1.92 5.06
C GLN A 62 16.12 1.45 6.50
N GLY A 63 15.35 2.25 7.23
CA GLY A 63 14.79 1.85 8.52
C GLY A 63 13.75 0.75 8.33
N ARG A 64 13.68 -0.21 9.25
CA ARG A 64 12.65 -1.26 9.27
C ARG A 64 11.71 -1.02 10.43
N ILE A 65 10.40 -1.09 10.18
CA ILE A 65 9.37 -0.84 11.19
C ILE A 65 8.23 -1.89 11.10
N LEU A 66 7.80 -2.38 12.25
CA LEU A 66 6.66 -3.26 12.40
C LEU A 66 5.68 -2.62 13.37
N PHE A 67 4.46 -2.34 12.93
CA PHE A 67 3.40 -1.86 13.82
C PHE A 67 2.62 -3.04 14.38
N ALA A 68 2.46 -3.11 15.69
CA ALA A 68 1.64 -4.11 16.37
C ALA A 68 0.46 -3.42 17.07
N VAL A 69 -0.75 -3.75 16.64
CA VAL A 69 -1.99 -3.07 17.03
C VAL A 69 -2.99 -4.09 17.63
N PRO A 70 -3.03 -4.24 18.96
CA PRO A 70 -4.12 -4.92 19.64
C PRO A 70 -5.37 -4.03 19.66
N LEU A 71 -6.51 -4.50 19.17
CA LEU A 71 -7.78 -3.74 19.07
C LEU A 71 -8.82 -4.12 20.13
N GLY A 72 -8.54 -5.13 20.96
CA GLY A 72 -9.48 -5.65 21.95
C GLY A 72 -10.82 -6.08 21.35
N THR A 73 -11.86 -6.09 22.18
CA THR A 73 -13.22 -6.53 21.82
C THR A 73 -14.02 -5.48 21.05
N SER A 74 -13.69 -4.19 21.25
CA SER A 74 -14.37 -3.07 20.61
C SER A 74 -13.95 -2.84 19.16
N GLY A 75 -12.77 -3.32 18.76
CA GLY A 75 -12.16 -2.97 17.49
C GLY A 75 -11.47 -1.60 17.50
N ILE A 76 -11.33 -0.97 18.67
CA ILE A 76 -10.75 0.36 18.86
C ILE A 76 -9.55 0.25 19.80
N ASN A 77 -8.45 0.90 19.43
CA ASN A 77 -7.31 1.15 20.29
C ASN A 77 -7.05 2.67 20.37
N LEU A 78 -6.98 3.24 21.58
CA LEU A 78 -6.80 4.69 21.75
C LEU A 78 -5.38 5.16 21.42
N GLU A 79 -4.37 4.34 21.68
CA GLU A 79 -2.98 4.64 21.33
C GLU A 79 -2.78 4.67 19.82
N LEU A 80 -3.59 3.92 19.05
CA LEU A 80 -3.61 4.01 17.59
C LEU A 80 -3.97 5.41 17.11
N TYR A 81 -5.00 6.03 17.70
CA TYR A 81 -5.38 7.40 17.33
C TYR A 81 -4.33 8.43 17.76
N ARG A 82 -3.65 8.22 18.88
CA ARG A 82 -2.51 9.05 19.30
C ARG A 82 -1.36 8.97 18.30
N LEU A 83 -1.02 7.75 17.86
CA LEU A 83 0.00 7.51 16.84
C LEU A 83 -0.39 8.14 15.48
N ILE A 84 -1.61 7.91 15.02
CA ILE A 84 -2.11 8.47 13.75
C ILE A 84 -2.07 10.01 13.80
N ARG A 85 -2.51 10.62 14.91
CA ARG A 85 -2.42 12.06 15.09
C ARG A 85 -0.98 12.54 14.98
N PHE A 86 -0.06 11.90 15.71
CA PHE A 86 1.36 12.25 15.68
C PHE A 86 1.93 12.19 14.25
N LEU A 87 1.66 11.11 13.51
CA LEU A 87 2.12 10.95 12.13
C LEU A 87 1.56 12.01 11.18
N ARG A 88 0.29 12.42 11.36
CA ARG A 88 -0.34 13.48 10.57
C ARG A 88 0.23 14.87 10.88
N GLU A 89 0.68 15.11 12.10
CA GLU A 89 1.30 16.38 12.53
C GLU A 89 2.79 16.46 12.12
N HIS A 90 3.43 15.34 11.80
CA HIS A 90 4.85 15.26 11.44
C HIS A 90 5.02 14.64 10.04
N PRO A 91 4.73 15.40 8.96
CA PRO A 91 5.02 14.95 7.61
C PRO A 91 6.50 14.58 7.50
N ASP A 92 6.82 13.58 6.69
CA ASP A 92 8.20 13.08 6.49
C ASP A 92 8.86 12.40 7.71
N PHE A 93 8.13 12.18 8.81
CA PHE A 93 8.67 11.54 10.01
C PHE A 93 9.30 10.16 9.73
N LEU A 94 8.73 9.40 8.80
CA LEU A 94 9.13 8.05 8.42
C LEU A 94 9.78 7.95 7.04
N ASN A 95 10.25 9.08 6.47
CA ASN A 95 11.04 9.02 5.24
C ASN A 95 12.23 8.06 5.40
N GLY A 96 12.39 7.14 4.45
CA GLY A 96 13.42 6.12 4.44
C GLY A 96 13.10 4.85 5.25
N PHE A 97 11.90 4.74 5.83
CA PHE A 97 11.43 3.52 6.47
C PHE A 97 10.61 2.64 5.51
N VAL A 98 10.71 1.32 5.71
CA VAL A 98 9.85 0.30 5.10
C VAL A 98 9.21 -0.50 6.22
N GLY A 99 7.90 -0.72 6.13
CA GLY A 99 7.16 -1.39 7.19
C GLY A 99 6.12 -2.41 6.80
N GLY A 100 5.63 -3.06 7.85
CA GLY A 100 4.49 -3.97 7.87
C GLY A 100 3.70 -3.76 9.16
N LEU A 101 2.53 -4.38 9.27
CA LEU A 101 1.72 -4.32 10.47
C LEU A 101 1.02 -5.65 10.80
N LEU A 102 0.97 -5.93 12.11
CA LEU A 102 0.15 -6.97 12.70
C LEU A 102 -1.00 -6.29 13.45
N VAL A 103 -2.22 -6.68 13.11
CA VAL A 103 -3.42 -6.20 13.79
C VAL A 103 -4.15 -7.39 14.39
N ASP A 104 -4.37 -7.38 15.68
CA ASP A 104 -5.08 -8.44 16.39
C ASP A 104 -6.35 -7.88 17.01
N SER A 105 -7.46 -8.60 16.90
CA SER A 105 -8.73 -8.18 17.46
C SER A 105 -9.51 -9.34 18.04
N GLU A 106 -10.16 -9.08 19.18
CA GLU A 106 -11.22 -9.93 19.74
C GLU A 106 -12.59 -9.62 19.10
N ASN A 107 -12.59 -8.90 17.96
CA ASN A 107 -13.73 -8.67 17.08
C ASN A 107 -13.46 -9.32 15.70
N ASP A 108 -14.52 -9.68 14.98
CA ASP A 108 -14.39 -10.15 13.58
C ASP A 108 -14.42 -9.00 12.57
N LEU A 109 -14.72 -7.77 13.03
CA LEU A 109 -14.78 -6.54 12.24
C LEU A 109 -13.63 -5.59 12.64
N TYR A 110 -13.46 -4.53 11.84
CA TYR A 110 -12.60 -3.36 12.09
C TYR A 110 -11.07 -3.54 11.96
N SER A 111 -10.53 -4.76 11.98
CA SER A 111 -9.08 -5.00 11.79
C SER A 111 -8.53 -4.33 10.53
N LYS A 112 -9.19 -4.55 9.38
CA LYS A 112 -8.84 -3.94 8.09
C LYS A 112 -8.98 -2.42 8.06
N SER A 113 -10.01 -1.86 8.68
CA SER A 113 -10.18 -0.40 8.69
C SER A 113 -9.11 0.27 9.54
N ALA A 114 -8.85 -0.24 10.75
CA ALA A 114 -7.78 0.28 11.61
C ALA A 114 -6.40 0.17 10.94
N ALA A 115 -6.13 -0.97 10.30
CA ALA A 115 -4.91 -1.18 9.52
C ALA A 115 -4.74 -0.15 8.40
N LYS A 116 -5.79 0.07 7.61
CA LYS A 116 -5.80 0.95 6.44
C LYS A 116 -5.56 2.40 6.85
N ASP A 117 -6.23 2.87 7.91
CA ASP A 117 -6.07 4.23 8.44
C ASP A 117 -4.63 4.48 8.94
N LEU A 118 -4.02 3.49 9.62
CA LEU A 118 -2.64 3.55 10.06
C LEU A 118 -1.66 3.58 8.89
N VAL A 119 -1.84 2.69 7.91
CA VAL A 119 -0.97 2.63 6.73
C VAL A 119 -1.03 3.94 5.95
N PHE A 120 -2.22 4.54 5.78
CA PHE A 120 -2.35 5.83 5.14
C PHE A 120 -1.61 6.94 5.89
N ALA A 121 -1.81 7.05 7.21
CA ALA A 121 -1.13 8.06 8.03
C ALA A 121 0.40 7.90 8.01
N ALA A 122 0.90 6.67 8.20
CA ALA A 122 2.33 6.37 8.15
C ALA A 122 2.92 6.60 6.76
N ASN A 123 2.17 6.31 5.69
CA ASN A 123 2.62 6.55 4.33
C ASN A 123 2.72 8.05 3.99
N CYS A 124 1.75 8.86 4.42
CA CYS A 124 1.81 10.32 4.34
C CYS A 124 2.93 10.91 5.21
N ALA A 125 3.41 10.17 6.21
CA ALA A 125 4.63 10.50 6.95
C ALA A 125 5.91 9.97 6.28
N GLY A 126 5.82 9.30 5.12
CA GLY A 126 6.98 8.83 4.35
C GLY A 126 7.32 7.35 4.45
N CYS A 127 6.58 6.57 5.24
CA CYS A 127 6.81 5.13 5.36
C CYS A 127 6.39 4.41 4.08
N ALA A 128 7.31 3.65 3.48
CA ALA A 128 6.95 2.65 2.49
C ALA A 128 6.41 1.39 3.18
N PHE A 129 5.66 0.58 2.43
CA PHE A 129 5.15 -0.70 2.91
C PHE A 129 5.43 -1.80 1.89
N VAL A 130 5.81 -2.97 2.40
CA VAL A 130 6.00 -4.17 1.59
C VAL A 130 4.69 -4.58 0.91
N GLY A 131 4.79 -5.42 -0.13
CA GLY A 131 3.61 -6.07 -0.69
C GLY A 131 2.91 -6.91 0.36
N ARG A 132 1.58 -6.79 0.49
CA ARG A 132 0.79 -7.46 1.54
C ARG A 132 1.32 -7.12 2.95
N PRO A 133 1.34 -5.85 3.36
CA PRO A 133 1.98 -5.47 4.62
C PRO A 133 1.18 -5.86 5.86
N LEU A 134 -0.08 -6.29 5.71
CA LEU A 134 -1.00 -6.58 6.81
C LEU A 134 -1.09 -8.10 7.07
N VAL A 135 -0.84 -8.48 8.32
CA VAL A 135 -1.24 -9.77 8.90
C VAL A 135 -2.28 -9.46 9.98
N GLU A 136 -3.46 -10.06 9.91
CA GLU A 136 -4.56 -9.77 10.83
C GLU A 136 -5.05 -11.02 11.56
N GLY A 137 -5.25 -10.94 12.87
CA GLY A 137 -5.93 -11.96 13.68
C GLY A 137 -7.34 -11.49 14.02
N THR A 138 -8.38 -12.05 13.40
CA THR A 138 -9.76 -11.81 13.85
C THR A 138 -10.07 -12.67 15.07
N ARG A 139 -11.15 -12.34 15.80
CA ARG A 139 -11.57 -13.06 17.02
C ARG A 139 -11.47 -14.58 16.88
N THR A 140 -12.00 -15.13 15.79
CA THR A 140 -12.06 -16.59 15.56
C THR A 140 -10.85 -17.18 14.83
N LEU A 141 -9.93 -16.34 14.31
CA LEU A 141 -8.88 -16.73 13.36
C LEU A 141 -9.40 -17.47 12.11
N SER A 142 -10.71 -17.40 11.83
CA SER A 142 -11.33 -18.10 10.69
C SER A 142 -10.82 -17.58 9.34
N ASN A 143 -10.27 -16.36 9.31
CA ASN A 143 -9.55 -15.79 8.18
C ASN A 143 -8.29 -16.59 7.79
N TYR A 144 -7.77 -17.45 8.68
CA TYR A 144 -6.64 -18.35 8.39
C TYR A 144 -7.03 -19.73 7.87
N THR A 145 -8.32 -20.07 7.76
CA THR A 145 -8.78 -21.42 7.35
C THR A 145 -8.11 -21.94 6.08
N ILE A 146 -7.96 -21.09 5.05
CA ILE A 146 -7.32 -21.50 3.79
C ILE A 146 -5.80 -21.64 3.96
N VAL A 147 -5.17 -20.74 4.73
CA VAL A 147 -3.71 -20.76 4.95
C VAL A 147 -3.31 -21.97 5.79
N SER A 148 -4.08 -22.27 6.85
CA SER A 148 -3.86 -23.41 7.74
C SER A 148 -3.95 -24.74 6.99
N ASN A 149 -4.95 -24.89 6.12
CA ASN A 149 -5.08 -26.08 5.26
C ASN A 149 -3.90 -26.23 4.29
N ASN A 150 -3.45 -25.13 3.68
CA ASN A 150 -2.32 -25.15 2.75
C ASN A 150 -0.99 -25.49 3.43
N LEU A 151 -0.82 -25.06 4.69
CA LEU A 151 0.39 -25.31 5.50
C LEU A 151 0.33 -26.62 6.27
N GLY A 152 -0.84 -27.26 6.40
CA GLY A 152 -1.02 -28.46 7.22
C GLY A 152 -0.90 -28.20 8.72
N THR A 153 -1.29 -27.01 9.19
CA THR A 153 -1.25 -26.60 10.61
C THR A 153 -2.63 -26.13 11.09
N ASP A 154 -2.79 -25.89 12.38
CA ASP A 154 -3.97 -25.24 12.95
C ASP A 154 -4.04 -23.73 12.63
N LEU A 155 -5.16 -23.08 12.99
CA LEU A 155 -5.37 -21.65 12.70
C LEU A 155 -4.31 -20.76 13.36
N MET A 156 -3.90 -21.10 14.59
CA MET A 156 -2.90 -20.33 15.32
C MET A 156 -1.50 -20.48 14.72
N GLY A 157 -1.12 -21.69 14.32
CA GLY A 157 0.11 -21.92 13.56
C GLY A 157 0.13 -21.15 12.24
N ALA A 158 -0.99 -21.12 11.50
CA ALA A 158 -1.08 -20.35 10.27
C ALA A 158 -0.94 -18.82 10.48
N TYR A 159 -1.45 -18.31 11.60
CA TYR A 159 -1.27 -16.91 11.99
C TYR A 159 0.19 -16.61 12.33
N ARG A 160 0.83 -17.44 13.15
CA ARG A 160 2.27 -17.34 13.49
C ARG A 160 3.17 -17.38 12.26
N GLU A 161 2.93 -18.33 11.34
CA GLU A 161 3.69 -18.43 10.08
C GLU A 161 3.47 -17.23 9.16
N SER A 162 2.25 -16.69 9.11
CA SER A 162 1.95 -15.48 8.33
C SER A 162 2.67 -14.25 8.90
N ALA A 163 2.71 -14.13 10.24
CA ALA A 163 3.45 -13.08 10.93
C ALA A 163 4.96 -13.18 10.71
N ALA A 164 5.54 -14.39 10.86
CA ALA A 164 6.95 -14.64 10.57
C ALA A 164 7.31 -14.32 9.11
N GLY A 165 6.43 -14.70 8.18
CA GLY A 165 6.54 -14.33 6.77
C GLY A 165 6.58 -12.82 6.56
N LEU A 166 5.70 -12.06 7.20
CA LEU A 166 5.70 -10.59 7.13
C LEU A 166 6.99 -9.99 7.70
N VAL A 167 7.48 -10.45 8.86
CA VAL A 167 8.73 -9.97 9.44
C VAL A 167 9.90 -10.19 8.48
N LYS A 168 9.97 -11.38 7.87
CA LYS A 168 10.99 -11.71 6.86
C LYS A 168 10.91 -10.78 5.65
N GLU A 169 9.71 -10.53 5.14
CA GLU A 169 9.51 -9.60 4.01
C GLU A 169 9.92 -8.17 4.38
N VAL A 170 9.53 -7.66 5.56
CA VAL A 170 9.92 -6.30 6.00
C VAL A 170 11.44 -6.18 6.13
N LEU A 171 12.11 -7.20 6.67
CA LEU A 171 13.57 -7.18 6.83
C LEU A 171 14.30 -7.32 5.49
N GLY A 172 13.78 -8.15 4.58
CA GLY A 172 14.43 -8.52 3.32
C GLY A 172 14.02 -7.69 2.10
N THR A 173 12.96 -6.90 2.18
CA THR A 173 12.51 -6.07 1.04
C THR A 173 13.46 -4.91 0.84
N ASP A 174 14.06 -4.88 -0.34
CA ASP A 174 14.77 -3.71 -0.86
C ASP A 174 14.06 -3.22 -2.13
N CYS A 175 14.09 -1.90 -2.33
CA CYS A 175 13.48 -1.30 -3.51
C CYS A 175 14.25 -1.71 -4.78
N VAL A 176 13.56 -2.40 -5.70
CA VAL A 176 14.17 -2.87 -6.96
C VAL A 176 14.20 -1.73 -7.98
N ARG A 177 15.35 -1.06 -8.06
CA ARG A 177 15.60 0.01 -9.03
C ARG A 177 16.00 -0.56 -10.41
N LYS A 178 15.56 0.11 -11.48
CA LYS A 178 15.79 -0.27 -12.88
C LYS A 178 16.46 0.86 -13.66
N LYS A 179 17.18 0.53 -14.73
CA LYS A 179 17.82 1.53 -15.61
C LYS A 179 16.82 2.25 -16.51
N CYS A 180 15.81 1.53 -16.99
CA CYS A 180 14.70 2.06 -17.79
C CYS A 180 13.41 1.48 -17.21
N PRO A 181 12.85 2.09 -16.15
CA PRO A 181 11.62 1.59 -15.52
C PRO A 181 10.43 1.64 -16.47
N LYS A 182 9.62 0.59 -16.47
CA LYS A 182 8.34 0.54 -17.19
C LYS A 182 7.20 0.97 -16.27
N VAL A 183 6.49 2.04 -16.63
CA VAL A 183 5.38 2.60 -15.85
C VAL A 183 4.08 2.44 -16.61
N LEU A 184 3.12 1.73 -16.03
CA LEU A 184 1.76 1.63 -16.56
C LEU A 184 0.85 2.67 -15.88
N VAL A 185 0.23 3.54 -16.66
CA VAL A 185 -0.74 4.53 -16.18
C VAL A 185 -2.14 4.06 -16.53
N LEU A 186 -3.02 3.99 -15.53
CA LEU A 186 -4.41 3.59 -15.68
C LEU A 186 -5.33 4.74 -15.31
N HIS A 187 -6.25 5.08 -16.22
CA HIS A 187 -7.16 6.20 -16.02
C HIS A 187 -8.56 5.93 -16.59
N ALA A 188 -9.57 6.55 -15.97
CA ALA A 188 -10.96 6.50 -16.46
C ALA A 188 -11.52 7.89 -16.87
N SER A 189 -10.78 8.97 -16.61
CA SER A 189 -11.21 10.38 -16.80
C SER A 189 -11.05 10.88 -18.22
N SER A 190 -11.91 11.81 -18.69
CA SER A 190 -11.83 12.58 -19.96
C SER A 190 -10.61 13.49 -20.09
N HIS A 191 -9.72 13.18 -21.05
CA HIS A 191 -8.47 13.90 -21.34
C HIS A 191 -8.65 15.43 -21.39
N LYS A 192 -9.72 15.93 -22.03
CA LYS A 192 -9.91 17.37 -22.25
C LYS A 192 -10.30 18.18 -21.01
N THR A 193 -10.82 17.57 -19.96
CA THR A 193 -11.42 18.30 -18.82
C THR A 193 -11.00 17.77 -17.45
N SER A 194 -10.14 16.74 -17.40
CA SER A 194 -9.76 16.09 -16.15
C SER A 194 -8.58 16.80 -15.50
N ASN A 195 -8.81 17.38 -14.32
CA ASN A 195 -7.76 17.89 -13.45
C ASN A 195 -6.73 16.80 -13.08
N THR A 196 -7.19 15.58 -12.80
CA THR A 196 -6.31 14.43 -12.51
C THR A 196 -5.36 14.12 -13.66
N TYR A 197 -5.88 14.12 -14.88
CA TYR A 197 -5.08 13.85 -16.07
C TYR A 197 -4.13 15.01 -16.38
N ALA A 198 -4.59 16.27 -16.23
CA ALA A 198 -3.77 17.45 -16.42
C ALA A 198 -2.55 17.48 -15.47
N ILE A 199 -2.74 17.10 -14.20
CA ILE A 199 -1.61 16.94 -13.25
C ILE A 199 -0.66 15.86 -13.76
N TRP A 200 -1.17 14.69 -14.13
CA TRP A 200 -0.33 13.59 -14.60
C TRP A 200 0.47 13.95 -15.85
N ASP A 201 -0.12 14.66 -16.82
CA ASP A 201 0.57 15.14 -18.01
C ASP A 201 1.80 15.98 -17.66
N ARG A 202 1.71 16.83 -16.65
CA ARG A 202 2.83 17.66 -16.20
C ARG A 202 3.86 16.88 -15.39
N VAL A 203 3.43 15.86 -14.65
CA VAL A 203 4.34 14.93 -13.95
C VAL A 203 5.11 14.06 -14.94
N LYS A 204 4.46 13.53 -15.98
CA LYS A 204 5.09 12.60 -16.94
C LYS A 204 6.17 13.27 -17.78
N GLU A 205 6.03 14.56 -18.08
CA GLU A 205 7.08 15.35 -18.76
C GLU A 205 8.40 15.38 -17.99
N GLN A 206 8.34 15.15 -16.68
CA GLN A 206 9.50 15.11 -15.81
C GLN A 206 10.11 13.71 -15.70
N LEU A 207 9.55 12.69 -16.36
CA LEU A 207 10.04 11.32 -16.27
C LEU A 207 10.58 10.79 -17.63
N PRO A 208 11.48 11.52 -18.32
CA PRO A 208 11.96 11.13 -19.64
C PRO A 208 12.78 9.82 -19.65
N GLU A 209 13.26 9.37 -18.49
CA GLU A 209 14.06 8.15 -18.34
C GLU A 209 13.22 6.87 -18.27
N MET A 210 11.89 6.98 -18.26
CA MET A 210 10.96 5.87 -18.06
C MET A 210 10.16 5.56 -19.33
N GLU A 211 9.85 4.28 -19.53
CA GLU A 211 8.90 3.84 -20.56
C GLU A 211 7.48 3.92 -19.99
N ILE A 212 6.73 4.97 -20.37
CA ILE A 212 5.38 5.21 -19.87
C ILE A 212 4.35 4.71 -20.89
N ARG A 213 3.54 3.72 -20.47
CA ARG A 213 2.38 3.24 -21.24
C ARG A 213 1.09 3.70 -20.55
N GLU A 214 0.26 4.44 -21.27
CA GLU A 214 -1.03 4.91 -20.75
C GLU A 214 -2.18 4.08 -21.33
N ILE A 215 -3.03 3.53 -20.48
CA ILE A 215 -4.25 2.80 -20.88
C ILE A 215 -5.48 3.49 -20.28
N GLY A 216 -6.30 4.05 -21.18
CA GLY A 216 -7.59 4.62 -20.83
C GLY A 216 -8.66 3.53 -20.76
N LEU A 217 -9.20 3.27 -19.58
CA LEU A 217 -10.25 2.28 -19.33
C LEU A 217 -11.65 2.83 -19.68
N ARG A 218 -11.77 3.58 -20.79
CA ARG A 218 -13.05 4.16 -21.24
C ARG A 218 -13.71 3.32 -22.33
N ASN A 219 -14.95 3.69 -22.66
CA ASN A 219 -15.73 3.24 -23.83
C ASN A 219 -16.53 1.93 -23.69
N GLY A 220 -17.02 1.58 -22.50
CA GLY A 220 -18.04 0.53 -22.34
C GLY A 220 -17.56 -0.90 -22.67
N THR A 221 -16.26 -1.08 -22.90
CA THR A 221 -15.63 -2.38 -23.20
C THR A 221 -15.12 -3.10 -21.95
N LEU A 222 -15.05 -2.40 -20.81
CA LEU A 222 -14.64 -3.00 -19.54
C LEU A 222 -15.87 -3.40 -18.73
N SER A 223 -16.27 -4.66 -18.85
CA SER A 223 -17.21 -5.27 -17.91
C SER A 223 -16.51 -5.52 -16.56
N ASP A 224 -17.19 -5.18 -15.46
CA ASP A 224 -16.76 -5.55 -14.12
C ASP A 224 -16.87 -7.06 -13.89
N CYS A 225 -16.21 -7.55 -12.84
CA CYS A 225 -16.36 -8.90 -12.33
C CYS A 225 -17.76 -9.12 -11.76
N ALA A 226 -18.61 -9.83 -12.50
CA ALA A 226 -19.93 -10.24 -12.03
C ALA A 226 -19.91 -11.51 -11.13
N GLY A 227 -18.74 -11.93 -10.63
CA GLY A 227 -18.62 -13.08 -9.72
C GLY A 227 -18.78 -14.45 -10.40
N CYS A 228 -17.96 -14.75 -11.42
CA CYS A 228 -17.93 -16.09 -12.02
C CYS A 228 -17.60 -17.19 -10.98
N PRO A 229 -18.06 -18.45 -11.16
CA PRO A 229 -17.80 -19.54 -10.23
C PRO A 229 -16.30 -19.71 -9.93
N TYR A 230 -15.94 -20.05 -8.69
CA TYR A 230 -14.53 -20.13 -8.26
C TYR A 230 -13.66 -21.01 -9.18
N LYS A 231 -14.15 -22.20 -9.56
CA LYS A 231 -13.42 -23.11 -10.46
C LYS A 231 -13.18 -22.51 -11.85
N MET A 232 -14.11 -21.68 -12.33
CA MET A 232 -13.97 -20.97 -13.60
C MET A 232 -12.94 -19.85 -13.47
N CYS A 233 -13.03 -19.02 -12.42
CA CYS A 233 -12.02 -18.00 -12.14
C CYS A 233 -10.61 -18.59 -12.05
N LEU A 234 -10.49 -19.75 -11.39
CA LEU A 234 -9.23 -20.48 -11.27
C LEU A 234 -8.71 -20.95 -12.64
N HIS A 235 -9.54 -21.63 -13.44
CA HIS A 235 -9.16 -22.14 -14.76
C HIS A 235 -8.61 -21.04 -15.69
N PHE A 236 -9.30 -19.91 -15.81
CA PHE A 236 -8.83 -18.80 -16.63
C PHE A 236 -7.61 -18.10 -16.03
N GLY A 237 -7.56 -17.98 -14.70
CA GLY A 237 -6.44 -17.34 -13.99
C GLY A 237 -5.11 -18.10 -14.15
N GLU A 238 -5.16 -19.43 -14.14
CA GLU A 238 -3.99 -20.31 -14.40
C GLU A 238 -3.43 -20.13 -15.82
N GLN A 239 -4.28 -19.74 -16.78
CA GLN A 239 -3.87 -19.40 -18.15
C GLN A 239 -3.48 -17.93 -18.30
N GLY A 240 -3.44 -17.16 -17.21
CA GLY A 240 -3.17 -15.72 -17.26
C GLY A 240 -4.26 -14.92 -17.98
N SER A 241 -5.50 -15.42 -17.99
CA SER A 241 -6.65 -14.81 -18.65
C SER A 241 -7.76 -14.52 -17.64
N CYS A 242 -8.92 -14.06 -18.11
CA CYS A 242 -10.12 -13.81 -17.32
C CYS A 242 -11.33 -14.26 -18.14
N PHE A 243 -12.32 -14.90 -17.49
CA PHE A 243 -13.54 -15.36 -18.15
C PHE A 243 -14.24 -14.24 -18.96
N TYR A 244 -14.22 -13.02 -18.45
CA TYR A 244 -14.87 -11.86 -19.08
C TYR A 244 -14.08 -11.27 -20.27
N GLY A 245 -12.85 -11.75 -20.55
CA GLY A 245 -12.08 -11.36 -21.74
C GLY A 245 -11.87 -9.85 -21.96
N GLY A 246 -11.82 -9.44 -23.23
CA GLY A 246 -11.75 -8.03 -23.64
C GLY A 246 -10.47 -7.31 -23.22
N VAL A 247 -10.56 -5.98 -23.12
CA VAL A 247 -9.41 -5.07 -22.89
C VAL A 247 -8.55 -5.48 -21.68
N MET A 248 -9.14 -6.11 -20.67
CA MET A 248 -8.36 -6.61 -19.52
C MET A 248 -7.34 -7.67 -19.92
N VAL A 249 -7.75 -8.64 -20.73
CA VAL A 249 -6.88 -9.76 -21.12
C VAL A 249 -5.95 -9.33 -22.26
N GLU A 250 -6.47 -8.54 -23.20
CA GLU A 250 -5.78 -8.15 -24.42
C GLU A 250 -4.69 -7.09 -24.16
N ASP A 251 -5.00 -6.07 -23.36
CA ASP A 251 -4.10 -4.91 -23.18
C ASP A 251 -3.58 -4.77 -21.75
N VAL A 252 -4.48 -4.86 -20.75
CA VAL A 252 -4.15 -4.49 -19.38
C VAL A 252 -3.29 -5.54 -18.69
N TYR A 253 -3.63 -6.82 -18.77
CA TYR A 253 -2.86 -7.89 -18.11
C TYR A 253 -1.42 -7.98 -18.65
N PRO A 254 -1.16 -7.97 -19.97
CA PRO A 254 0.19 -7.88 -20.49
C PRO A 254 0.94 -6.65 -19.95
N ALA A 255 0.30 -5.47 -19.95
CA ALA A 255 0.92 -4.25 -19.45
C ALA A 255 1.26 -4.33 -17.95
N VAL A 256 0.37 -4.90 -17.12
CA VAL A 256 0.62 -5.08 -15.68
C VAL A 256 1.77 -6.05 -15.43
N ARG A 257 1.91 -7.11 -16.23
CA ARG A 257 3.05 -8.05 -16.10
C ARG A 257 4.38 -7.37 -16.36
N GLU A 258 4.44 -6.57 -17.42
CA GLU A 258 5.67 -5.90 -17.86
C GLU A 258 6.05 -4.69 -17.00
N ALA A 259 5.08 -4.02 -16.40
CA ALA A 259 5.31 -2.79 -15.64
C ALA A 259 6.11 -3.05 -14.34
N ASP A 260 7.06 -2.17 -14.04
CA ASP A 260 7.73 -2.07 -12.74
C ASP A 260 6.90 -1.24 -11.74
N ALA A 261 6.02 -0.38 -12.25
CA ALA A 261 5.10 0.41 -11.43
C ALA A 261 3.77 0.66 -12.12
N ILE A 262 2.72 0.82 -11.31
CA ILE A 262 1.42 1.29 -11.76
C ILE A 262 1.13 2.69 -11.19
N VAL A 263 0.59 3.58 -12.01
CA VAL A 263 0.09 4.89 -11.62
C VAL A 263 -1.42 4.92 -11.84
N MET A 264 -2.17 5.08 -10.76
CA MET A 264 -3.63 5.16 -10.79
C MET A 264 -4.08 6.63 -10.85
N LEU A 265 -4.76 7.03 -11.92
CA LEU A 265 -5.36 8.37 -12.04
C LEU A 265 -6.81 8.31 -11.57
N CYS A 266 -7.04 8.79 -10.34
CA CYS A 266 -8.28 8.63 -9.60
C CYS A 266 -8.99 9.97 -9.39
N PRO A 267 -9.88 10.40 -10.31
CA PRO A 267 -10.84 11.44 -9.95
C PRO A 267 -11.75 10.90 -8.83
N ASN A 268 -11.97 11.69 -7.78
CA ASN A 268 -12.90 11.33 -6.71
C ASN A 268 -14.33 11.70 -7.12
N TYR A 269 -15.17 10.69 -7.30
CA TYR A 269 -16.61 10.84 -7.45
C TYR A 269 -17.31 10.11 -6.30
N ASN A 270 -17.89 10.87 -5.37
CA ASN A 270 -18.60 10.36 -4.18
C ASN A 270 -17.73 9.51 -3.24
N ASP A 271 -16.50 9.97 -2.96
CA ASP A 271 -15.54 9.32 -2.08
C ASP A 271 -15.21 7.88 -2.49
N ALA A 272 -15.23 7.63 -3.81
CA ALA A 272 -15.07 6.30 -4.38
C ALA A 272 -14.20 6.32 -5.65
N LEU A 273 -13.49 5.20 -5.86
CA LEU A 273 -12.91 4.89 -7.16
C LEU A 273 -14.02 4.77 -8.22
N SER A 274 -13.75 5.26 -9.43
CA SER A 274 -14.70 5.12 -10.54
C SER A 274 -14.95 3.64 -10.87
N ALA A 275 -16.14 3.33 -11.40
CA ALA A 275 -16.53 1.95 -11.73
C ALA A 275 -15.51 1.22 -12.60
N ASN A 276 -14.85 1.91 -13.54
CA ASN A 276 -13.87 1.29 -14.43
C ASN A 276 -12.54 0.97 -13.70
N LEU A 277 -12.10 1.82 -12.76
CA LEU A 277 -10.93 1.52 -11.94
C LEU A 277 -11.22 0.38 -10.96
N THR A 278 -12.43 0.35 -10.39
CA THR A 278 -12.91 -0.75 -9.54
C THR A 278 -12.99 -2.06 -10.33
N ALA A 279 -13.50 -2.02 -11.57
CA ALA A 279 -13.55 -3.18 -12.46
C ALA A 279 -12.15 -3.74 -12.78
N PHE A 280 -11.18 -2.86 -13.03
CA PHE A 280 -9.78 -3.26 -13.17
C PHE A 280 -9.28 -4.02 -11.93
N ILE A 281 -9.46 -3.43 -10.74
CA ILE A 281 -9.03 -4.00 -9.45
C ILE A 281 -9.67 -5.37 -9.21
N ASN A 282 -10.99 -5.47 -9.38
CA ASN A 282 -11.75 -6.70 -9.14
C ASN A 282 -11.24 -7.83 -10.03
N ARG A 283 -10.96 -7.50 -11.30
CA ARG A 283 -10.50 -8.47 -12.29
C ARG A 283 -9.03 -8.83 -12.15
N LEU A 284 -8.18 -8.04 -11.48
CA LEU A 284 -6.78 -8.41 -11.23
C LEU A 284 -6.60 -9.73 -10.46
N THR A 285 -7.61 -10.18 -9.72
CA THR A 285 -7.57 -11.45 -8.96
C THR A 285 -7.21 -12.64 -9.84
N SER A 286 -7.64 -12.63 -11.11
CA SER A 286 -7.34 -13.71 -12.05
C SER A 286 -5.86 -13.73 -12.43
N LEU A 287 -5.30 -12.56 -12.79
CA LEU A 287 -3.87 -12.41 -13.08
C LEU A 287 -2.98 -12.70 -11.87
N PHE A 288 -3.43 -12.32 -10.67
CA PHE A 288 -2.69 -12.51 -9.42
C PHE A 288 -2.35 -13.98 -9.10
N ARG A 289 -3.01 -14.94 -9.77
CA ARG A 289 -2.71 -16.38 -9.66
C ARG A 289 -1.39 -16.77 -10.31
N THR A 290 -1.03 -16.10 -11.41
CA THR A 290 0.17 -16.41 -12.21
C THR A 290 1.27 -15.38 -12.03
N THR A 291 0.91 -14.15 -11.65
CA THR A 291 1.87 -13.05 -11.42
C THR A 291 1.64 -12.46 -10.04
N ARG A 292 2.64 -12.53 -9.17
CA ARG A 292 2.63 -11.76 -7.92
C ARG A 292 3.12 -10.35 -8.18
N PHE A 293 2.71 -9.38 -7.36
CA PHE A 293 3.00 -7.95 -7.60
C PHE A 293 3.89 -7.34 -6.50
N TYR A 294 4.55 -8.17 -5.68
CA TYR A 294 5.43 -7.74 -4.59
C TYR A 294 6.55 -6.78 -5.04
N ASP A 295 7.02 -6.94 -6.28
CA ASP A 295 8.09 -6.15 -6.89
C ASP A 295 7.59 -4.93 -7.68
N LYS A 296 6.26 -4.69 -7.71
CA LYS A 296 5.66 -3.60 -8.49
C LYS A 296 5.21 -2.47 -7.57
N ALA A 297 5.68 -1.26 -7.83
CA ALA A 297 5.32 -0.08 -7.05
C ALA A 297 3.92 0.45 -7.43
N LEU A 298 3.15 0.90 -6.44
CA LEU A 298 1.88 1.58 -6.62
C LEU A 298 2.04 3.08 -6.39
N PHE A 299 1.64 3.89 -7.37
CA PHE A 299 1.50 5.34 -7.24
C PHE A 299 0.09 5.79 -7.60
N ALA A 300 -0.30 6.99 -7.17
CA ALA A 300 -1.60 7.55 -7.51
C ALA A 300 -1.59 9.07 -7.67
N VAL A 301 -2.44 9.57 -8.55
CA VAL A 301 -2.87 10.97 -8.56
C VAL A 301 -4.36 10.97 -8.25
N VAL A 302 -4.73 11.56 -7.13
CA VAL A 302 -6.11 11.67 -6.66
C VAL A 302 -6.51 13.14 -6.70
N VAL A 303 -7.61 13.45 -7.40
CA VAL A 303 -8.16 14.81 -7.40
C VAL A 303 -9.61 14.77 -6.97
N SER A 304 -9.91 15.52 -5.92
CA SER A 304 -11.27 15.68 -5.41
C SER A 304 -11.86 17.02 -5.79
N GLY A 305 -13.16 17.07 -6.08
CA GLY A 305 -13.84 18.34 -6.34
C GLY A 305 -13.97 19.22 -5.10
N TYR A 306 -14.05 18.60 -3.91
CA TYR A 306 -14.30 19.29 -2.64
C TYR A 306 -13.44 18.73 -1.48
N SER A 307 -13.50 17.43 -1.24
CA SER A 307 -12.80 16.72 -0.15
C SER A 307 -12.72 15.21 -0.45
N GLY A 308 -12.12 14.42 0.44
CA GLY A 308 -12.19 12.95 0.39
C GLY A 308 -11.10 12.25 -0.43
N SER A 309 -10.01 12.97 -0.79
CA SER A 309 -8.89 12.34 -1.50
C SER A 309 -8.21 11.23 -0.68
N ASP A 310 -8.20 11.39 0.64
CA ASP A 310 -7.76 10.40 1.62
C ASP A 310 -8.58 9.10 1.53
N ILE A 311 -9.90 9.20 1.46
CA ILE A 311 -10.80 8.04 1.36
C ILE A 311 -10.52 7.23 0.07
N VAL A 312 -10.22 7.91 -1.03
CA VAL A 312 -9.87 7.26 -2.31
C VAL A 312 -8.47 6.66 -2.28
N ALA A 313 -7.49 7.34 -1.67
CA ALA A 313 -6.14 6.81 -1.49
C ALA A 313 -6.16 5.55 -0.59
N GLU A 314 -6.95 5.57 0.48
CA GLU A 314 -7.17 4.44 1.38
C GLU A 314 -7.82 3.24 0.66
N GLN A 315 -8.71 3.46 -0.30
CA GLN A 315 -9.24 2.40 -1.15
C GLN A 315 -8.14 1.73 -1.99
N LEU A 316 -7.19 2.51 -2.54
CA LEU A 316 -6.05 1.96 -3.28
C LEU A 316 -5.12 1.15 -2.38
N ILE A 317 -4.85 1.63 -1.16
CA ILE A 317 -4.05 0.89 -0.16
C ILE A 317 -4.70 -0.47 0.13
N ALA A 318 -5.99 -0.45 0.48
CA ALA A 318 -6.72 -1.68 0.80
C ALA A 318 -6.78 -2.63 -0.41
N ALA A 319 -7.11 -2.12 -1.59
CA ALA A 319 -7.32 -2.93 -2.77
C ALA A 319 -6.02 -3.47 -3.37
N LEU A 320 -5.01 -2.62 -3.58
CA LEU A 320 -3.84 -2.97 -4.38
C LEU A 320 -2.64 -3.37 -3.50
N ASN A 321 -2.34 -2.62 -2.44
CA ASN A 321 -1.21 -2.96 -1.57
C ASN A 321 -1.55 -4.14 -0.63
N MET A 322 -2.64 -4.05 0.15
CA MET A 322 -3.01 -5.09 1.10
C MET A 322 -3.55 -6.36 0.42
N ASN A 323 -4.42 -6.23 -0.58
CA ASN A 323 -5.08 -7.40 -1.20
C ASN A 323 -4.44 -7.90 -2.50
N LYS A 324 -3.70 -7.06 -3.24
CA LYS A 324 -2.99 -7.49 -4.47
C LYS A 324 -1.47 -7.42 -4.35
N THR A 325 -0.92 -7.16 -3.17
CA THR A 325 0.52 -7.29 -2.88
C THR A 325 1.43 -6.27 -3.57
N PHE A 326 0.89 -5.19 -4.15
CA PHE A 326 1.75 -4.13 -4.69
C PHE A 326 2.60 -3.51 -3.58
N TYR A 327 3.87 -3.23 -3.86
CA TYR A 327 4.71 -2.42 -2.99
C TYR A 327 4.16 -0.99 -2.93
N LEU A 328 4.10 -0.40 -1.75
CA LEU A 328 3.58 0.96 -1.53
C LEU A 328 4.74 1.89 -1.14
N PRO A 329 5.26 2.71 -2.07
CA PRO A 329 6.30 3.69 -1.77
C PRO A 329 5.80 4.71 -0.74
N GLY A 330 6.68 5.25 0.11
CA GLY A 330 6.35 6.36 1.00
C GLY A 330 5.80 7.54 0.21
N HIS A 331 4.71 8.17 0.69
CA HIS A 331 3.95 9.21 -0.01
C HIS A 331 3.50 8.78 -1.43
N PHE A 332 2.88 7.62 -1.53
CA PHE A 332 2.55 7.00 -2.83
C PHE A 332 1.58 7.83 -3.69
N ALA A 333 0.81 8.72 -3.07
CA ALA A 333 -0.28 9.45 -3.72
C ALA A 333 -0.03 10.97 -3.69
N MET A 334 -0.19 11.62 -4.85
CA MET A 334 -0.42 13.05 -4.94
C MET A 334 -1.92 13.32 -4.83
N MET A 335 -2.33 14.14 -3.88
CA MET A 335 -3.74 14.41 -3.57
C MET A 335 -4.03 15.91 -3.66
N GLU A 336 -4.96 16.30 -4.51
CA GLU A 336 -5.33 17.71 -4.72
C GLU A 336 -6.84 17.92 -4.67
N THR A 337 -7.26 19.16 -4.43
CA THR A 337 -8.67 19.58 -4.45
C THR A 337 -8.89 20.61 -5.54
N ALA A 338 -9.60 20.24 -6.60
CA ALA A 338 -9.94 21.12 -7.71
C ALA A 338 -11.22 20.65 -8.43
N ASN A 339 -12.24 21.52 -8.44
CA ASN A 339 -13.54 21.21 -9.05
C ASN A 339 -13.59 21.54 -10.55
N ASN A 340 -13.36 22.81 -10.89
CA ASN A 340 -13.48 23.30 -12.26
C ASN A 340 -12.33 22.77 -13.14
N ALA A 341 -12.60 22.53 -14.41
CA ALA A 341 -11.57 22.11 -15.37
C ALA A 341 -10.43 23.14 -15.42
N GLY A 342 -9.19 22.65 -15.29
CA GLY A 342 -7.98 23.48 -15.28
C GLY A 342 -7.66 24.13 -13.92
N ALA A 343 -8.56 24.07 -12.94
CA ALA A 343 -8.34 24.69 -11.63
C ALA A 343 -7.18 24.05 -10.85
N ALA A 344 -6.94 22.74 -11.04
CA ALA A 344 -5.81 22.06 -10.39
C ALA A 344 -4.47 22.70 -10.76
N MET A 345 -4.32 23.11 -12.02
CA MET A 345 -3.10 23.74 -12.54
C MET A 345 -2.87 25.16 -12.01
N GLN A 346 -3.87 25.75 -11.36
CA GLN A 346 -3.81 27.09 -10.78
C GLN A 346 -3.64 27.06 -9.26
N LEU A 347 -3.58 25.87 -8.66
CA LEU A 347 -3.41 25.74 -7.21
C LEU A 347 -2.04 26.31 -6.79
N PRO A 348 -1.96 27.08 -5.68
CA PRO A 348 -0.69 27.56 -5.17
C PRO A 348 0.29 26.40 -4.91
N GLY A 349 1.51 26.51 -5.40
CA GLY A 349 2.57 25.50 -5.22
C GLY A 349 2.33 24.17 -5.95
N ILE A 350 1.39 24.10 -6.92
CA ILE A 350 1.12 22.85 -7.65
C ILE A 350 2.35 22.35 -8.40
N GLU A 351 3.15 23.25 -8.97
CA GLU A 351 4.39 22.88 -9.69
C GLU A 351 5.38 22.19 -8.77
N GLU A 352 5.61 22.72 -7.56
CA GLU A 352 6.48 22.11 -6.56
C GLU A 352 5.99 20.72 -6.15
N ARG A 353 4.68 20.56 -5.95
CA ARG A 353 4.10 19.26 -5.59
C ARG A 353 4.18 18.23 -6.73
N MET A 354 3.97 18.65 -7.98
CA MET A 354 4.18 17.79 -9.15
C MET A 354 5.64 17.39 -9.29
N ASN A 355 6.58 18.32 -9.08
CA ASN A 355 8.01 18.04 -9.14
C ASN A 355 8.44 17.06 -8.05
N ALA A 356 7.95 17.26 -6.81
CA ALA A 356 8.21 16.35 -5.69
C ALA A 356 7.65 14.96 -5.95
N PHE A 357 6.46 14.85 -6.56
CA PHE A 357 5.86 13.57 -6.91
C PHE A 357 6.64 12.86 -8.02
N ALA A 358 7.05 13.57 -9.07
CA ALA A 358 7.92 13.01 -10.12
C ALA A 358 9.26 12.52 -9.54
N GLU A 359 9.90 13.31 -8.70
CA GLU A 359 11.18 12.93 -8.09
C GLU A 359 11.05 11.68 -7.22
N ARG A 360 9.96 11.55 -6.46
CA ARG A 360 9.66 10.35 -5.68
C ARG A 360 9.52 9.10 -6.55
N ILE A 361 8.88 9.21 -7.71
CA ILE A 361 8.80 8.12 -8.70
C ILE A 361 10.22 7.77 -9.18
N ARG A 362 11.07 8.76 -9.49
CA ARG A 362 12.48 8.52 -9.86
C ARG A 362 13.28 7.85 -8.75
N GLU A 363 13.22 8.35 -7.52
CA GLU A 363 13.98 7.80 -6.38
C GLU A 363 13.58 6.34 -6.04
N THR A 364 12.30 6.03 -6.26
CA THR A 364 11.77 4.67 -6.08
C THR A 364 12.23 3.75 -7.20
N LEU A 365 12.08 4.16 -8.46
CA LEU A 365 12.21 3.23 -9.59
C LEU A 365 13.57 3.28 -10.29
N LEU A 366 14.24 4.42 -10.33
CA LEU A 366 15.41 4.64 -11.17
C LEU A 366 16.69 4.22 -10.45
N TYR A 367 17.52 3.43 -11.13
CA TYR A 367 18.87 3.13 -10.68
C TYR A 367 19.78 4.33 -11.01
N ARG A 368 20.29 4.99 -9.96
CA ARG A 368 21.18 6.16 -10.07
C ARG A 368 22.65 5.78 -9.87
#